data_AF-A0A3N9V2S5-F1
#
_entry.id   AF-A0A3N9V2S5-F1
#
_cell.length_a   1.000
_cell.length_b   1.000
_cell.length_c   1.000
_cell.angle_alpha   90.00
_cell.angle_beta   90.00
_cell.angle_gamma   90.00
#
_symmetry.space_group_name_H-M   'P 1'
#
loop_
_entity.id
_entity.type
_entity.pdbx_description
1 polymer ?
#
loop_
_entity_poly.entity_id
_entity_poly.type
_entity_poly.pdbx_seq_one_letter_code
_entity_poly.pdbx_strand_id
1 'polypeptide(L)'
;MDAYSLFLVFLAIYIAALVGIGLYSARSQRSVTDFWLAGRELGPITIGFSAASAWITASALLLATGLFLLMGVGSIWIWVFPNIAGLIIIAAISGRIKNIPALTQPELMEIRYDPIIRAPVAVAVTIMMILFSVTDFIGFKLVLSTFFGIEPIYAILIMAASVAFYVSVGGFRAVVWTDLIQYILLAGLAIYVAYLSLGLSAEKGVSILAASTALGSDWWNLFILGGLMGALVFQLALVPGFVAEQDPWQKIWAARDERSAKMGLLLGAGLLALVYFCCLLTAIGLSVLYPRPTGETEAEMLYLKIISDNVSPALLALLTIGFAAASMSCTDTFATSGASCISRDLIQRYVRPTATMKEMLVVNRILVIIMIAISAAIALNVNSIMDAVIIATVIGTTSYFFPIIGGLYWKRATTSGALAAIVVGGGTQIMLIAYELFWRKESLDGISPLLTEHGVLVGLTLSALFFVGVSLATKPTEDVRLAPFFSDIAERVFGGGIPGVDKKSARYHDIITHIESKISGERAHLNLFIDLVPVRADGAAMPEELKWEPFVEKLKGMHTLWFTPTGSHIVYRLSQADMLACVKMVRGDKNQIWLSSEPKSDQCLRQKDELFLAFEEIEDALLDFGMSPSVRTC
;
A
#
# COMPACT_ATOMS: atom_id res chain seq x y z
N MET A 1 10.06 13.55 -38.08
CA MET A 1 9.13 12.66 -37.36
C MET A 1 8.08 13.54 -36.72
N ASP A 2 6.81 13.19 -36.84
CA ASP A 2 5.72 13.87 -36.14
C ASP A 2 5.81 13.62 -34.62
N ALA A 3 5.07 14.41 -33.84
CA ALA A 3 5.10 14.32 -32.38
C ALA A 3 4.73 12.92 -31.88
N TYR A 4 3.77 12.26 -32.54
CA TYR A 4 3.32 10.92 -32.18
C TYR A 4 4.39 9.85 -32.40
N SER A 5 5.08 9.84 -33.55
CA SER A 5 6.18 8.88 -33.77
C SER A 5 7.34 9.11 -32.80
N LEU A 6 7.65 10.38 -32.47
CA LEU A 6 8.66 10.69 -31.45
C LEU A 6 8.24 10.18 -30.07
N PHE A 7 6.97 10.35 -29.70
CA PHE A 7 6.42 9.83 -28.47
C PHE A 7 6.56 8.30 -28.39
N LEU A 8 6.21 7.55 -29.45
CA LEU A 8 6.36 6.10 -29.44
C LEU A 8 7.82 5.65 -29.27
N VAL A 9 8.77 6.36 -29.88
CA VAL A 9 10.21 6.08 -29.70
C VAL A 9 10.63 6.37 -28.26
N PHE A 10 10.26 7.52 -27.70
CA PHE A 10 10.59 7.84 -26.32
C PHE A 10 9.91 6.89 -25.33
N LEU A 11 8.67 6.47 -25.61
CA LEU A 11 7.94 5.50 -24.82
C LEU A 11 8.65 4.14 -24.85
N ALA A 12 9.10 3.68 -26.03
CA ALA A 12 9.85 2.44 -26.15
C ALA A 12 11.18 2.49 -25.36
N ILE A 13 11.92 3.61 -25.42
CA ILE A 13 13.15 3.81 -24.64
C ILE A 13 12.83 3.82 -23.14
N TYR A 14 11.79 4.53 -22.74
CA TYR A 14 11.33 4.61 -21.35
C TYR A 14 10.95 3.23 -20.81
N ILE A 15 10.11 2.47 -21.51
CA ILE A 15 9.73 1.10 -21.13
C ILE A 15 10.97 0.19 -21.08
N ALA A 16 11.88 0.28 -22.06
CA ALA A 16 13.11 -0.51 -22.06
C ALA A 16 13.98 -0.21 -20.83
N ALA A 17 14.06 1.05 -20.39
CA ALA A 17 14.74 1.43 -19.16
C ALA A 17 14.07 0.82 -17.92
N LEU A 18 12.74 0.89 -17.81
CA LEU A 18 11.99 0.29 -16.71
C LEU A 18 12.17 -1.23 -16.66
N VAL A 19 12.08 -1.90 -17.81
CA VAL A 19 12.28 -3.35 -17.93
C VAL A 19 13.72 -3.72 -17.56
N GLY A 20 14.70 -2.93 -17.99
CA GLY A 20 16.11 -3.13 -17.61
C GLY A 20 16.30 -3.08 -16.08
N ILE A 21 15.68 -2.11 -15.41
CA ILE A 21 15.68 -1.99 -13.94
C ILE A 21 14.96 -3.18 -13.30
N GLY A 22 13.81 -3.58 -13.86
CA GLY A 22 13.05 -4.74 -13.40
C GLY A 22 13.84 -6.04 -13.47
N LEU A 23 14.49 -6.30 -14.61
CA LEU A 23 15.34 -7.48 -14.81
C LEU A 23 16.57 -7.48 -13.90
N TYR A 24 17.19 -6.31 -13.70
CA TYR A 24 18.31 -6.17 -12.78
C TYR A 24 17.89 -6.46 -11.33
N SER A 25 16.75 -5.91 -10.89
CA SER A 25 16.21 -6.12 -9.55
C SER A 25 15.75 -7.56 -9.32
N ALA A 26 15.17 -8.21 -10.33
CA ALA A 26 14.72 -9.60 -10.26
C ALA A 26 15.85 -10.59 -9.92
N ARG A 27 17.11 -10.30 -10.32
CA ARG A 27 18.27 -11.14 -9.96
C ARG A 27 18.54 -11.21 -8.45
N SER A 28 18.05 -10.23 -7.69
CA SER A 28 18.23 -10.17 -6.23
C SER A 28 17.13 -10.90 -5.44
N GLN A 29 16.08 -11.40 -6.10
CA GLN A 29 14.93 -12.01 -5.43
C GLN A 29 15.17 -13.50 -5.14
N ARG A 30 15.37 -13.84 -3.86
CA ARG A 30 15.57 -15.24 -3.42
C ARG A 30 14.50 -15.72 -2.44
N SER A 31 13.73 -14.81 -1.85
CA SER A 31 12.68 -15.11 -0.87
C SER A 31 11.36 -14.37 -1.13
N VAL A 32 10.28 -14.86 -0.52
CA VAL A 32 8.94 -14.21 -0.56
C VAL A 32 9.02 -12.78 -0.01
N THR A 33 9.81 -12.56 1.03
CA THR A 33 10.10 -11.24 1.61
C THR A 33 10.86 -10.32 0.66
N ASP A 34 11.75 -10.85 -0.18
CA ASP A 34 12.43 -10.05 -1.22
C ASP A 34 11.45 -9.59 -2.29
N PHE A 35 10.51 -10.46 -2.67
CA PHE A 35 9.54 -10.17 -3.72
C PHE A 35 8.48 -9.15 -3.27
N TRP A 36 7.91 -9.31 -2.07
CA TRP A 36 6.81 -8.47 -1.58
C TRP A 36 7.25 -7.22 -0.81
N LEU A 37 8.41 -7.27 -0.15
CA LEU A 37 8.88 -6.21 0.75
C LEU A 37 10.30 -5.74 0.43
N ALA A 38 10.84 -6.08 -0.76
CA ALA A 38 12.19 -5.69 -1.16
C ALA A 38 13.28 -6.06 -0.12
N GLY A 39 13.07 -7.16 0.63
CA GLY A 39 13.99 -7.66 1.64
C GLY A 39 14.00 -6.83 2.93
N ARG A 40 13.06 -5.88 3.08
CA ARG A 40 13.01 -4.92 4.20
C ARG A 40 14.28 -4.06 4.30
N GLU A 41 14.84 -3.64 3.17
CA GLU A 41 16.10 -2.88 3.12
C GLU A 41 15.91 -1.42 2.66
N LEU A 42 14.66 -0.97 2.45
CA LEU A 42 14.43 0.34 1.84
C LEU A 42 14.81 1.50 2.78
N GLY A 43 15.56 2.46 2.22
CA GLY A 43 15.94 3.70 2.88
C GLY A 43 14.90 4.81 2.72
N PRO A 44 15.02 5.90 3.49
CA PRO A 44 14.01 6.97 3.52
C PRO A 44 13.85 7.69 2.18
N ILE A 45 14.94 7.91 1.43
CA ILE A 45 14.88 8.59 0.14
C ILE A 45 14.05 7.77 -0.86
N THR A 46 14.36 6.48 -0.99
CA THR A 46 13.66 5.59 -1.93
C THR A 46 12.18 5.47 -1.57
N ILE A 47 11.86 5.36 -0.27
CA ILE A 47 10.46 5.34 0.20
C ILE A 47 9.75 6.65 -0.15
N GLY A 48 10.37 7.80 0.06
CA GLY A 48 9.73 9.10 -0.18
C GLY A 48 9.44 9.35 -1.65
N PHE A 49 10.40 9.09 -2.52
CA PHE A 49 10.18 9.21 -3.98
C PHE A 49 9.14 8.21 -4.46
N SER A 50 9.16 6.96 -3.97
CA SER A 50 8.20 5.94 -4.34
C SER A 50 6.79 6.23 -3.81
N ALA A 51 6.65 6.74 -2.58
CA ALA A 51 5.36 7.17 -2.04
C ALA A 51 4.78 8.35 -2.83
N ALA A 52 5.61 9.35 -3.16
CA ALA A 52 5.16 10.49 -3.95
C ALA A 52 4.81 10.10 -5.40
N SER A 53 5.59 9.23 -6.05
CA SER A 53 5.29 8.78 -7.41
C SER A 53 3.99 7.99 -7.50
N ALA A 54 3.64 7.24 -6.46
CA ALA A 54 2.40 6.45 -6.41
C ALA A 54 1.15 7.30 -6.18
N TRP A 55 1.29 8.52 -5.64
CA TRP A 55 0.16 9.41 -5.30
C TRP A 55 0.01 10.59 -6.26
N ILE A 56 0.92 10.74 -7.23
CA ILE A 56 0.85 11.78 -8.28
C ILE A 56 0.63 11.13 -9.62
N THR A 57 -0.57 11.34 -10.15
CA THR A 57 -1.01 10.82 -11.44
C THR A 57 -1.09 11.94 -12.46
N ALA A 58 -1.20 11.61 -13.76
CA ALA A 58 -1.56 12.63 -14.76
C ALA A 58 -2.90 13.30 -14.38
N SER A 59 -3.87 12.50 -13.97
CA SER A 59 -5.18 12.96 -13.50
C SER A 59 -5.09 13.92 -12.31
N ALA A 60 -4.16 13.68 -11.37
CA ALA A 60 -3.97 14.54 -10.21
C ALA A 60 -3.44 15.93 -10.60
N LEU A 61 -2.57 16.03 -11.62
CA LEU A 61 -2.10 17.31 -12.15
C LEU A 61 -3.25 18.11 -12.78
N LEU A 62 -4.05 17.42 -13.61
CA LEU A 62 -5.21 18.00 -14.30
C LEU A 62 -6.28 18.46 -13.29
N LEU A 63 -6.66 17.57 -12.38
CA LEU A 63 -7.66 17.80 -11.35
C LEU A 63 -7.24 18.94 -10.41
N ALA A 64 -6.01 18.91 -9.88
CA ALA A 64 -5.55 19.95 -8.96
C ALA A 64 -5.54 21.34 -9.61
N THR A 65 -4.99 21.46 -10.83
CA THR A 65 -5.00 22.74 -11.55
C THR A 65 -6.41 23.17 -11.94
N GLY A 66 -7.27 22.25 -12.39
CA GLY A 66 -8.66 22.54 -12.74
C GLY A 66 -9.47 23.04 -11.55
N LEU A 67 -9.34 22.40 -10.40
CA LEU A 67 -9.97 22.81 -9.15
C LEU A 67 -9.52 24.21 -8.68
N PHE A 68 -8.22 24.52 -8.79
CA PHE A 68 -7.73 25.87 -8.51
C PHE A 68 -8.32 26.92 -9.47
N LEU A 69 -8.51 26.58 -10.74
CA LEU A 69 -9.10 27.50 -11.73
C LEU A 69 -10.59 27.76 -11.48
N LEU A 70 -11.34 26.74 -11.05
CA LEU A 70 -12.78 26.85 -10.81
C LEU A 70 -13.14 27.47 -9.47
N MET A 71 -12.50 26.98 -8.40
CA MET A 71 -12.95 27.20 -7.02
C MET A 71 -11.94 28.00 -6.20
N GLY A 72 -10.77 28.29 -6.76
CA GLY A 72 -9.68 28.95 -6.06
C GLY A 72 -8.96 28.06 -5.06
N VAL A 73 -8.18 28.69 -4.18
CA VAL A 73 -7.33 27.99 -3.20
C VAL A 73 -8.15 27.22 -2.17
N GLY A 74 -9.42 27.57 -1.95
CA GLY A 74 -10.32 26.77 -1.10
C GLY A 74 -10.49 25.32 -1.56
N SER A 75 -10.23 25.01 -2.84
CA SER A 75 -10.27 23.64 -3.36
C SER A 75 -9.18 22.71 -2.78
N ILE A 76 -8.16 23.22 -2.08
CA ILE A 76 -7.16 22.36 -1.42
C ILE A 76 -7.82 21.33 -0.50
N TRP A 77 -8.95 21.66 0.12
CA TRP A 77 -9.63 20.76 1.05
C TRP A 77 -10.25 19.54 0.37
N ILE A 78 -10.54 19.63 -0.93
CA ILE A 78 -11.11 18.53 -1.73
C ILE A 78 -10.01 17.52 -2.09
N TRP A 79 -8.83 17.98 -2.49
CA TRP A 79 -7.82 17.10 -3.10
C TRP A 79 -6.44 17.18 -2.46
N VAL A 80 -5.83 18.36 -2.51
CA VAL A 80 -4.42 18.57 -2.14
C VAL A 80 -4.16 18.24 -0.68
N PHE A 81 -5.00 18.75 0.22
CA PHE A 81 -4.82 18.58 1.66
C PHE A 81 -5.09 17.14 2.11
N PRO A 82 -6.21 16.47 1.74
CA PRO A 82 -6.42 15.07 2.12
C PRO A 82 -5.29 14.14 1.68
N ASN A 83 -4.77 14.35 0.47
CA ASN A 83 -3.67 13.58 -0.08
C ASN A 83 -2.36 13.83 0.71
N ILE A 84 -1.97 15.07 0.99
CA ILE A 84 -0.76 15.33 1.81
C ILE A 84 -0.94 14.86 3.27
N ALA A 85 -2.10 15.15 3.86
CA ALA A 85 -2.42 14.83 5.25
C ALA A 85 -2.47 13.31 5.48
N GLY A 86 -3.04 12.54 4.55
CA GLY A 86 -3.07 11.08 4.62
C GLY A 86 -1.68 10.48 4.79
N LEU A 87 -0.72 10.92 3.97
CA LEU A 87 0.65 10.40 4.04
C LEU A 87 1.37 10.82 5.34
N ILE A 88 1.13 12.04 5.83
CA ILE A 88 1.64 12.51 7.13
C ILE A 88 1.06 11.68 8.28
N ILE A 89 -0.24 11.38 8.25
CA ILE A 89 -0.89 10.55 9.27
C ILE A 89 -0.31 9.14 9.24
N ILE A 90 -0.15 8.55 8.05
CA ILE A 90 0.48 7.24 7.90
C ILE A 90 1.93 7.25 8.45
N ALA A 91 2.69 8.32 8.18
CA ALA A 91 4.02 8.52 8.76
C ALA A 91 4.01 8.63 10.28
N ALA A 92 2.96 9.22 10.87
CA ALA A 92 2.81 9.33 12.32
C ALA A 92 2.51 7.97 12.98
N ILE A 93 1.75 7.10 12.32
CA ILE A 93 1.39 5.77 12.84
C ILE A 93 2.40 4.67 12.48
N SER A 94 3.37 4.93 11.59
CA SER A 94 4.30 3.92 11.04
C SER A 94 5.02 3.09 12.10
N GLY A 95 5.36 3.69 13.26
CA GLY A 95 6.02 3.01 14.37
C GLY A 95 5.21 1.89 15.01
N ARG A 96 3.88 2.01 15.01
CA ARG A 96 2.98 0.96 15.51
C ARG A 96 2.85 -0.22 14.55
N ILE A 97 3.18 -0.02 13.28
CA ILE A 97 2.92 -0.97 12.19
C ILE A 97 4.19 -1.69 11.78
N LYS A 98 5.33 -0.98 11.76
CA LYS A 98 6.60 -1.47 11.22
C LYS A 98 7.04 -2.80 11.81
N ASN A 99 6.81 -2.99 13.11
CA ASN A 99 7.27 -4.15 13.88
C ASN A 99 6.31 -5.34 13.83
N ILE A 100 5.24 -5.26 13.03
CA ILE A 100 4.29 -6.34 12.85
C ILE A 100 4.65 -7.07 11.54
N PRO A 101 4.74 -8.42 11.55
CA PRO A 101 5.15 -9.22 10.38
C PRO A 101 4.00 -9.41 9.37
N ALA A 102 3.29 -8.35 9.03
CA ALA A 102 2.30 -8.36 7.97
C ALA A 102 2.94 -8.00 6.62
N LEU A 103 2.41 -8.57 5.54
CA LEU A 103 2.68 -8.14 4.16
C LEU A 103 1.60 -7.20 3.64
N THR A 104 0.36 -7.38 4.13
CA THR A 104 -0.83 -6.67 3.66
C THR A 104 -1.68 -6.19 4.83
N GLN A 105 -2.51 -5.16 4.63
CA GLN A 105 -3.48 -4.71 5.63
C GLN A 105 -4.46 -5.82 6.07
N PRO A 106 -5.01 -6.67 5.19
CA PRO A 106 -5.85 -7.79 5.62
C PRO A 106 -5.12 -8.78 6.55
N GLU A 107 -3.85 -9.08 6.28
CA GLU A 107 -3.02 -9.92 7.15
C GLU A 107 -2.79 -9.25 8.51
N LEU A 108 -2.50 -7.94 8.54
CA LEU A 108 -2.42 -7.17 9.78
C LEU A 108 -3.71 -7.27 10.61
N MET A 109 -4.86 -7.16 9.94
CA MET A 109 -6.16 -7.23 10.59
C MET A 109 -6.47 -8.64 11.12
N GLU A 110 -6.03 -9.70 10.44
CA GLU A 110 -6.13 -11.06 10.97
C GLU A 110 -5.29 -11.24 12.24
N ILE A 111 -4.06 -10.71 12.25
CA ILE A 111 -3.18 -10.75 13.44
C ILE A 111 -3.88 -10.05 14.62
N ARG A 112 -4.48 -8.88 14.39
CA ARG A 112 -5.16 -8.10 15.43
C ARG A 112 -6.49 -8.70 15.90
N TYR A 113 -7.26 -9.26 14.98
CA TYR A 113 -8.63 -9.69 15.20
C TYR A 113 -8.77 -11.20 15.06
N ASP A 114 -9.23 -11.67 13.90
CA ASP A 114 -9.52 -13.07 13.64
C ASP A 114 -9.44 -13.35 12.12
N PRO A 115 -9.16 -14.59 11.69
CA PRO A 115 -9.15 -14.98 10.28
C PRO A 115 -10.39 -14.58 9.48
N ILE A 116 -11.57 -14.48 10.10
CA ILE A 116 -12.81 -14.11 9.38
C ILE A 116 -12.77 -12.72 8.75
N ILE A 117 -11.92 -11.81 9.25
CA ILE A 117 -11.81 -10.43 8.76
C ILE A 117 -10.95 -10.32 7.50
N ARG A 118 -10.05 -11.29 7.28
CA ARG A 118 -9.04 -11.20 6.22
C ARG A 118 -9.65 -11.08 4.83
N ALA A 119 -10.59 -11.96 4.48
CA ALA A 119 -11.20 -11.95 3.14
C ALA A 119 -12.04 -10.68 2.84
N PRO A 120 -12.96 -10.23 3.72
CA PRO A 120 -13.72 -8.99 3.47
C PRO A 120 -12.84 -7.76 3.27
N VAL A 121 -11.78 -7.60 4.07
CA VAL A 121 -10.86 -6.47 3.95
C VAL A 121 -10.04 -6.56 2.67
N ALA A 122 -9.56 -7.76 2.31
CA ALA A 122 -8.83 -7.96 1.06
C ALA A 122 -9.67 -7.57 -0.16
N VAL A 123 -10.95 -7.95 -0.19
CA VAL A 123 -11.88 -7.58 -1.27
C VAL A 123 -12.09 -6.07 -1.31
N ALA A 124 -12.34 -5.43 -0.17
CA ALA A 124 -12.56 -3.98 -0.10
C ALA A 124 -11.32 -3.18 -0.56
N VAL A 125 -10.13 -3.58 -0.11
CA VAL A 125 -8.85 -2.99 -0.56
C VAL A 125 -8.68 -3.18 -2.06
N THR A 126 -8.92 -4.38 -2.59
CA THR A 126 -8.77 -4.62 -4.04
C THR A 126 -9.72 -3.78 -4.88
N ILE A 127 -10.99 -3.62 -4.46
CA ILE A 127 -11.94 -2.74 -5.15
C ILE A 127 -11.42 -1.30 -5.17
N MET A 128 -10.95 -0.80 -4.02
CA MET A 128 -10.36 0.54 -3.91
C MET A 128 -9.16 0.69 -4.87
N MET A 129 -8.21 -0.27 -4.88
CA MET A 129 -7.04 -0.22 -5.77
C MET A 129 -7.43 -0.23 -7.27
N ILE A 130 -8.45 -1.00 -7.67
CA ILE A 130 -8.95 -1.01 -9.05
C ILE A 130 -9.47 0.38 -9.41
N LEU A 131 -10.31 0.98 -8.55
CA LEU A 131 -10.91 2.29 -8.84
C LEU A 131 -9.87 3.42 -8.88
N PHE A 132 -8.85 3.41 -8.03
CA PHE A 132 -7.73 4.34 -8.16
C PHE A 132 -7.00 4.15 -9.50
N SER A 133 -6.73 2.91 -9.89
CA SER A 133 -6.11 2.61 -11.19
C SER A 133 -6.98 3.05 -12.39
N VAL A 134 -8.31 3.01 -12.28
CA VAL A 134 -9.22 3.56 -13.31
C VAL A 134 -8.95 5.04 -13.54
N THR A 135 -8.70 5.81 -12.48
CA THR A 135 -8.45 7.26 -12.58
C THR A 135 -7.18 7.55 -13.37
N ASP A 136 -6.16 6.70 -13.27
CA ASP A 136 -4.91 6.84 -14.02
C ASP A 136 -5.11 6.62 -15.52
N PHE A 137 -5.89 5.59 -15.87
CA PHE A 137 -6.24 5.32 -17.27
C PHE A 137 -7.02 6.48 -17.88
N ILE A 138 -7.93 7.11 -17.13
CA ILE A 138 -8.68 8.28 -17.59
C ILE A 138 -7.72 9.44 -17.91
N GLY A 139 -6.81 9.78 -16.99
CA GLY A 139 -5.87 10.87 -17.20
C GLY A 139 -4.96 10.65 -18.40
N PHE A 140 -4.39 9.45 -18.52
CA PHE A 140 -3.49 9.15 -19.64
C PHE A 140 -4.23 9.09 -20.98
N LYS A 141 -5.45 8.56 -21.00
CA LYS A 141 -6.36 8.61 -22.16
C LYS A 141 -6.60 10.06 -22.59
N LEU A 142 -6.90 10.96 -21.67
CA LEU A 142 -7.13 12.38 -21.97
C LEU A 142 -5.87 13.04 -22.54
N VAL A 143 -4.69 12.76 -21.95
CA VAL A 143 -3.39 13.27 -22.45
C VAL A 143 -3.17 12.88 -23.90
N LEU A 144 -3.23 11.58 -24.23
CA LEU A 144 -2.93 11.13 -25.58
C LEU A 144 -4.00 11.55 -26.61
N SER A 145 -5.27 11.54 -26.21
CA SER A 145 -6.37 12.02 -27.06
C SER A 145 -6.19 13.50 -27.39
N THR A 146 -5.72 14.31 -26.42
CA THR A 146 -5.54 15.76 -26.61
C THR A 146 -4.30 16.07 -27.45
N PHE A 147 -3.17 15.43 -27.18
CA PHE A 147 -1.91 15.77 -27.84
C PHE A 147 -1.77 15.17 -29.23
N PHE A 148 -2.35 13.99 -29.47
CA PHE A 148 -2.15 13.25 -30.72
C PHE A 148 -3.45 12.92 -31.44
N GLY A 149 -4.62 13.23 -30.86
CA GLY A 149 -5.91 12.90 -31.46
C GLY A 149 -6.17 11.40 -31.56
N ILE A 150 -5.48 10.57 -30.76
CA ILE A 150 -5.69 9.11 -30.81
C ILE A 150 -7.02 8.74 -30.16
N GLU A 151 -7.67 7.70 -30.69
CA GLU A 151 -8.91 7.21 -30.12
C GLU A 151 -8.68 6.69 -28.69
N PRO A 152 -9.60 6.99 -27.73
CA PRO A 152 -9.48 6.61 -26.34
C PRO A 152 -9.10 5.15 -26.08
N ILE A 153 -9.62 4.23 -26.89
CA ILE A 153 -9.34 2.80 -26.75
C ILE A 153 -7.86 2.48 -27.00
N TYR A 154 -7.22 3.11 -27.99
CA TYR A 154 -5.79 2.90 -28.25
C TYR A 154 -4.93 3.49 -27.15
N ALA A 155 -5.32 4.65 -26.59
CA ALA A 155 -4.60 5.24 -25.47
C ALA A 155 -4.55 4.31 -24.25
N ILE A 156 -5.71 3.74 -23.90
CA ILE A 156 -5.85 2.75 -22.81
C ILE A 156 -5.05 1.48 -23.12
N LEU A 157 -5.14 0.96 -24.34
CA LEU A 157 -4.41 -0.25 -24.74
C LEU A 157 -2.88 -0.05 -24.70
N ILE A 158 -2.37 1.11 -25.14
CA ILE A 158 -0.95 1.46 -25.04
C ILE A 158 -0.50 1.43 -23.58
N MET A 159 -1.27 2.06 -22.69
CA MET A 159 -0.94 2.07 -21.26
C MET A 159 -1.00 0.69 -20.64
N ALA A 160 -2.10 -0.05 -20.86
CA ALA A 160 -2.29 -1.39 -20.32
C ALA A 160 -1.18 -2.35 -20.76
N ALA A 161 -0.83 -2.32 -22.05
CA ALA A 161 0.27 -3.12 -22.59
C ALA A 161 1.63 -2.72 -21.99
N SER A 162 1.88 -1.42 -21.86
CA SER A 162 3.13 -0.89 -21.29
C SER A 162 3.30 -1.36 -19.83
N VAL A 163 2.29 -1.13 -18.99
CA VAL A 163 2.33 -1.50 -17.57
C VAL A 163 2.39 -3.01 -17.41
N ALA A 164 1.56 -3.78 -18.11
CA ALA A 164 1.58 -5.24 -18.04
C ALA A 164 2.97 -5.81 -18.40
N PHE A 165 3.66 -5.20 -19.37
CA PHE A 165 4.98 -5.65 -19.82
C PHE A 165 6.06 -5.47 -18.74
N TYR A 166 6.23 -4.28 -18.17
CA TYR A 166 7.32 -4.04 -17.23
C TYR A 166 7.04 -4.54 -15.81
N VAL A 167 5.77 -4.49 -15.34
CA VAL A 167 5.41 -4.91 -13.98
C VAL A 167 5.54 -6.42 -13.81
N SER A 168 5.23 -7.20 -14.85
CA SER A 168 5.33 -8.67 -14.81
C SER A 168 6.74 -9.16 -14.48
N VAL A 169 7.77 -8.34 -14.72
CA VAL A 169 9.17 -8.72 -14.57
C VAL A 169 9.72 -8.44 -13.16
N GLY A 170 9.30 -7.36 -12.50
CA GLY A 170 10.13 -6.69 -11.51
C GLY A 170 9.89 -6.97 -10.02
N GLY A 171 8.68 -7.35 -9.59
CA GLY A 171 8.32 -7.45 -8.16
C GLY A 171 8.39 -6.11 -7.41
N PHE A 172 8.08 -6.08 -6.11
CA PHE A 172 7.96 -4.83 -5.34
C PHE A 172 9.25 -3.99 -5.32
N ARG A 173 10.42 -4.65 -5.24
CA ARG A 173 11.72 -3.96 -5.29
C ARG A 173 11.90 -3.20 -6.60
N ALA A 174 11.53 -3.77 -7.75
CA ALA A 174 11.65 -3.06 -9.01
C ALA A 174 10.72 -1.86 -9.09
N VAL A 175 9.46 -2.01 -8.66
CA VAL A 175 8.47 -0.92 -8.64
C VAL A 175 9.03 0.28 -7.89
N VAL A 176 9.54 0.06 -6.67
CA VAL A 176 10.13 1.13 -5.86
C VAL A 176 11.31 1.85 -6.55
N TRP A 177 12.12 1.14 -7.35
CA TRP A 177 13.22 1.75 -8.11
C TRP A 177 12.75 2.47 -9.37
N THR A 178 11.74 1.95 -10.06
CA THR A 178 11.14 2.61 -11.23
C THR A 178 10.42 3.89 -10.83
N ASP A 179 9.74 3.87 -9.68
CA ASP A 179 9.02 5.01 -9.13
C ASP A 179 9.94 6.22 -8.92
N LEU A 180 11.18 5.99 -8.50
CA LEU A 180 12.13 7.08 -8.29
C LEU A 180 12.40 7.85 -9.59
N ILE A 181 12.57 7.14 -10.70
CA ILE A 181 12.79 7.74 -12.01
C ILE A 181 11.50 8.39 -12.52
N GLN A 182 10.37 7.70 -12.33
CA GLN A 182 9.05 8.20 -12.73
C GLN A 182 8.70 9.51 -12.02
N TYR A 183 8.99 9.61 -10.73
CA TYR A 183 8.82 10.83 -9.96
C TYR A 183 9.64 12.00 -10.52
N ILE A 184 10.90 11.76 -10.92
CA ILE A 184 11.74 12.83 -11.49
C ILE A 184 11.13 13.34 -12.80
N LEU A 185 10.63 12.44 -13.65
CA LEU A 185 10.00 12.80 -14.92
C LEU A 185 8.70 13.59 -14.71
N LEU A 186 7.82 13.15 -13.80
CA LEU A 186 6.56 13.84 -13.52
C LEU A 186 6.78 15.18 -12.78
N ALA A 187 7.76 15.27 -11.88
CA ALA A 187 8.07 16.52 -11.19
C ALA A 187 8.69 17.52 -12.16
N GLY A 188 9.57 17.06 -13.06
CA GLY A 188 10.11 17.87 -14.15
C GLY A 188 9.02 18.41 -15.08
N LEU A 189 8.03 17.59 -15.42
CA LEU A 189 6.83 18.01 -16.15
C LEU A 189 6.09 19.12 -15.40
N ALA A 190 5.74 18.91 -14.12
CA ALA A 190 4.97 19.88 -13.34
C ALA A 190 5.71 21.23 -13.19
N ILE A 191 7.02 21.20 -12.94
CA ILE A 191 7.87 22.40 -12.86
C ILE A 191 7.92 23.12 -14.21
N TYR A 192 8.08 22.38 -15.32
CA TYR A 192 8.13 22.97 -16.66
C TYR A 192 6.81 23.66 -17.02
N VAL A 193 5.66 23.06 -16.75
CA VAL A 193 4.35 23.64 -17.06
C VAL A 193 4.07 24.89 -16.21
N ALA A 194 4.47 24.87 -14.93
CA ALA A 194 4.41 26.05 -14.09
C ALA A 194 5.29 27.19 -14.64
N TYR A 195 6.52 26.87 -15.06
CA TYR A 195 7.40 27.84 -15.72
C TYR A 195 6.81 28.40 -17.03
N LEU A 196 6.26 27.53 -17.89
CA LEU A 196 5.67 27.90 -19.18
C LEU A 196 4.48 28.85 -18.99
N SER A 197 3.53 28.50 -18.11
CA SER A 197 2.32 29.29 -17.87
C SER A 197 2.63 30.69 -17.30
N LEU A 198 3.59 30.78 -16.37
CA LEU A 198 4.03 32.06 -15.81
C LEU A 198 4.84 32.89 -16.80
N GLY A 199 5.68 32.25 -17.61
CA GLY A 199 6.46 32.92 -18.68
C GLY A 199 5.56 33.58 -19.71
N LEU A 200 4.57 32.84 -20.23
CA LEU A 200 3.60 33.36 -21.20
C LEU A 200 2.71 34.47 -20.60
N SER A 201 2.39 34.38 -19.30
CA SER A 201 1.68 35.46 -18.60
C SER A 201 2.52 36.73 -18.52
N ALA A 202 3.83 36.58 -18.25
CA ALA A 202 4.77 37.69 -18.20
C ALA A 202 4.99 38.33 -19.59
N GLU A 203 4.96 37.54 -20.68
CA GLU A 203 5.00 38.05 -22.05
C GLU A 203 3.79 38.93 -22.39
N LYS A 204 2.62 38.65 -21.79
CA LYS A 204 1.44 39.55 -21.84
C LYS A 204 1.56 40.78 -20.92
N GLY A 205 2.70 40.98 -20.28
CA GLY A 205 2.97 42.11 -19.37
C GLY A 205 2.35 41.94 -17.97
N VAL A 206 1.83 40.76 -17.63
CA VAL A 206 1.19 40.50 -16.34
C VAL A 206 2.17 39.71 -15.46
N SER A 207 2.67 40.35 -14.40
CA SER A 207 3.50 39.66 -13.41
C SER A 207 2.67 38.67 -12.59
N ILE A 208 3.32 37.68 -11.95
CA ILE A 208 2.64 36.74 -11.06
C ILE A 208 1.83 37.44 -9.96
N LEU A 209 2.34 38.56 -9.43
CA LEU A 209 1.66 39.32 -8.39
C LEU A 209 0.40 40.00 -8.96
N ALA A 210 0.47 40.55 -10.17
CA ALA A 210 -0.68 41.16 -10.84
C ALA A 210 -1.74 40.12 -11.25
N ALA A 211 -1.30 38.94 -11.72
CA ALA A 211 -2.18 37.82 -12.02
C ALA A 211 -2.92 37.34 -10.77
N SER A 212 -2.18 37.17 -9.68
CA SER A 212 -2.69 36.75 -8.37
C SER A 212 -3.72 37.73 -7.80
N THR A 213 -3.49 39.05 -7.92
CA THR A 213 -4.43 40.05 -7.42
C THR A 213 -5.68 40.18 -8.29
N ALA A 214 -5.56 40.00 -9.60
CA ALA A 214 -6.69 40.03 -10.54
C ALA A 214 -7.69 38.89 -10.31
N LEU A 215 -7.28 37.80 -9.65
CA LEU A 215 -8.17 36.70 -9.29
C LEU A 215 -9.23 37.11 -8.24
N GLY A 216 -8.97 38.16 -7.46
CA GLY A 216 -9.84 38.66 -6.41
C GLY A 216 -9.61 37.97 -5.06
N SER A 217 -10.12 38.57 -3.98
CA SER A 217 -9.96 38.06 -2.60
C SER A 217 -10.63 36.70 -2.41
N ASP A 218 -11.74 36.46 -3.10
CA ASP A 218 -12.52 35.23 -2.95
C ASP A 218 -11.76 34.00 -3.48
N TRP A 219 -10.95 34.16 -4.52
CA TRP A 219 -10.12 33.08 -5.04
C TRP A 219 -9.08 32.60 -4.00
N TRP A 220 -8.58 33.51 -3.16
CA TRP A 220 -7.66 33.21 -2.06
C TRP A 220 -8.37 32.77 -0.77
N ASN A 221 -9.71 32.74 -0.75
CA ASN A 221 -10.46 32.35 0.43
C ASN A 221 -10.42 30.82 0.61
N LEU A 222 -9.61 30.38 1.57
CA LEU A 222 -9.48 28.97 1.94
C LEU A 222 -10.79 28.33 2.40
N PHE A 223 -11.76 29.12 2.86
CA PHE A 223 -12.99 28.63 3.47
C PHE A 223 -14.24 28.96 2.62
N ILE A 224 -14.05 29.19 1.32
CA ILE A 224 -15.15 29.47 0.38
C ILE A 224 -16.16 28.32 0.32
N LEU A 225 -15.71 27.09 0.58
CA LEU A 225 -16.52 25.88 0.59
C LEU A 225 -17.18 25.66 1.97
N GLY A 226 -18.14 26.50 2.33
CA GLY A 226 -18.94 26.31 3.55
C GLY A 226 -18.19 26.61 4.85
N GLY A 227 -17.17 27.47 4.82
CA GLY A 227 -16.44 27.88 6.02
C GLY A 227 -15.47 26.81 6.53
N LEU A 228 -15.06 26.96 7.79
CA LEU A 228 -14.29 25.93 8.50
C LEU A 228 -15.05 24.60 8.58
N MET A 229 -16.38 24.64 8.71
CA MET A 229 -17.19 23.42 8.82
C MET A 229 -17.17 22.60 7.53
N GLY A 230 -17.32 23.24 6.36
CA GLY A 230 -17.23 22.51 5.09
C GLY A 230 -15.84 21.91 4.86
N ALA A 231 -14.76 22.65 5.18
CA ALA A 231 -13.40 22.11 5.14
C ALA A 231 -13.25 20.85 6.03
N LEU A 232 -13.77 20.87 7.25
CA LEU A 232 -13.77 19.72 8.16
C LEU A 232 -14.60 18.55 7.63
N VAL A 233 -15.75 18.82 7.01
CA VAL A 233 -16.59 17.79 6.37
C VAL A 233 -15.80 17.06 5.28
N PHE A 234 -15.14 17.79 4.37
CA PHE A 234 -14.27 17.18 3.36
C PHE A 234 -13.14 16.35 3.99
N GLN A 235 -12.55 16.82 5.10
CA GLN A 235 -11.50 16.07 5.78
C GLN A 235 -12.01 14.79 6.40
N LEU A 236 -13.19 14.80 7.02
CA LEU A 236 -13.81 13.60 7.57
C LEU A 236 -14.22 12.60 6.46
N ALA A 237 -14.60 13.11 5.29
CA ALA A 237 -14.97 12.29 4.13
C ALA A 237 -13.76 11.62 3.47
N LEU A 238 -12.68 12.37 3.22
CA LEU A 238 -11.63 11.96 2.28
C LEU A 238 -10.34 11.47 2.94
N VAL A 239 -9.89 12.12 4.02
CA VAL A 239 -8.63 11.75 4.70
C VAL A 239 -8.63 10.29 5.14
N PRO A 240 -9.70 9.72 5.74
CA PRO A 240 -9.70 8.33 6.16
C PRO A 240 -9.41 7.35 5.03
N GLY A 241 -9.91 7.62 3.82
CA GLY A 241 -9.69 6.78 2.64
C GLY A 241 -8.22 6.78 2.22
N PHE A 242 -7.57 7.95 2.14
CA PHE A 242 -6.12 8.04 1.89
C PHE A 242 -5.29 7.35 2.98
N VAL A 243 -5.69 7.45 4.25
CA VAL A 243 -4.99 6.78 5.35
C VAL A 243 -5.15 5.25 5.27
N ALA A 244 -6.32 4.78 4.83
CA ALA A 244 -6.65 3.37 4.69
C ALA A 244 -6.07 2.74 3.41
N GLU A 245 -5.42 3.50 2.53
CA GLU A 245 -4.83 2.98 1.30
C GLU A 245 -3.67 1.99 1.58
N GLN A 246 -3.60 0.89 0.82
CA GLN A 246 -2.67 -0.22 1.04
C GLN A 246 -1.19 0.09 0.74
N ASP A 247 -0.88 0.89 -0.28
CA ASP A 247 0.49 1.06 -0.78
C ASP A 247 1.48 1.65 0.25
N PRO A 248 1.18 2.79 0.91
CA PRO A 248 2.09 3.35 1.91
C PRO A 248 2.40 2.40 3.06
N TRP A 249 1.45 1.52 3.40
CA TRP A 249 1.62 0.50 4.45
C TRP A 249 2.62 -0.57 4.03
N GLN A 250 2.55 -1.01 2.76
CA GLN A 250 3.53 -1.93 2.19
C GLN A 250 4.95 -1.35 2.21
N LYS A 251 5.09 -0.04 1.93
CA LYS A 251 6.35 0.69 2.03
C LYS A 251 6.87 0.77 3.48
N ILE A 252 5.99 0.90 4.48
CA ILE A 252 6.38 0.83 5.90
C ILE A 252 6.99 -0.55 6.22
N TRP A 253 6.34 -1.64 5.85
CA TRP A 253 6.89 -2.98 6.13
C TRP A 253 8.20 -3.24 5.41
N ALA A 254 8.36 -2.72 4.19
CA ALA A 254 9.57 -2.81 3.37
C ALA A 254 10.72 -1.87 3.82
N ALA A 255 10.46 -0.91 4.71
CA ALA A 255 11.51 -0.06 5.26
C ALA A 255 12.52 -0.85 6.08
N ARG A 256 13.77 -0.41 6.12
CA ARG A 256 14.82 -1.03 6.94
C ARG A 256 14.65 -0.80 8.45
N ASP A 257 14.06 0.33 8.83
CA ASP A 257 13.85 0.73 10.22
C ASP A 257 12.66 1.71 10.33
N GLU A 258 12.18 1.94 11.54
CA GLU A 258 11.03 2.82 11.82
C GLU A 258 11.30 4.28 11.41
N ARG A 259 12.51 4.79 11.66
CA ARG A 259 12.90 6.15 11.29
C ARG A 259 12.91 6.32 9.78
N SER A 260 13.40 5.32 9.04
CA SER A 260 13.40 5.31 7.58
C SER A 260 11.99 5.27 7.02
N ALA A 261 11.07 4.50 7.60
CA ALA A 261 9.66 4.51 7.23
C ALA A 261 9.04 5.90 7.43
N LYS A 262 9.18 6.47 8.63
CA LYS A 262 8.60 7.78 8.99
C LYS A 262 9.17 8.92 8.15
N MET A 263 10.50 9.02 8.06
CA MET A 263 11.16 10.07 7.29
C MET A 263 10.90 9.93 5.79
N GLY A 264 10.82 8.71 5.28
CA GLY A 264 10.47 8.47 3.89
C GLY A 264 9.07 8.96 3.54
N LEU A 265 8.06 8.60 4.33
CA LEU A 265 6.69 9.05 4.09
C LEU A 265 6.53 10.58 4.26
N LEU A 266 7.21 11.20 5.23
CA LEU A 266 7.22 12.67 5.36
C LEU A 266 7.92 13.35 4.18
N LEU A 267 9.01 12.77 3.66
CA LEU A 267 9.63 13.24 2.43
C LEU A 267 8.65 13.14 1.26
N GLY A 268 7.93 12.02 1.13
CA GLY A 268 6.89 11.83 0.13
C GLY A 268 5.81 12.91 0.21
N ALA A 269 5.38 13.28 1.42
CA ALA A 269 4.39 14.34 1.63
C ALA A 269 4.93 15.72 1.19
N GLY A 270 6.22 16.01 1.44
CA GLY A 270 6.86 17.23 0.95
C GLY A 270 7.01 17.26 -0.57
N LEU A 271 7.29 16.12 -1.19
CA LEU A 271 7.35 15.94 -2.64
C LEU A 271 5.98 16.15 -3.30
N LEU A 272 4.91 15.61 -2.71
CA LEU A 272 3.53 15.90 -3.10
C LEU A 272 3.22 17.41 -3.05
N ALA A 273 3.57 18.05 -1.93
CA ALA A 273 3.36 19.48 -1.76
C ALA A 273 4.07 20.32 -2.82
N LEU A 274 5.29 19.92 -3.23
CA LEU A 274 6.04 20.59 -4.30
C LEU A 274 5.28 20.54 -5.63
N VAL A 275 4.76 19.37 -6.01
CA VAL A 275 4.05 19.23 -7.29
C VAL A 275 2.70 19.95 -7.27
N TYR A 276 1.94 19.88 -6.18
CA TYR A 276 0.69 20.64 -6.05
C TYR A 276 0.93 22.16 -6.00
N PHE A 277 2.06 22.60 -5.45
CA PHE A 277 2.47 24.00 -5.56
C PHE A 277 2.74 24.41 -7.01
N CYS A 278 3.38 23.56 -7.82
CA CYS A 278 3.49 23.80 -9.27
C CYS A 278 2.11 23.86 -9.96
N CYS A 279 1.14 23.04 -9.55
CA CYS A 279 -0.22 23.07 -10.07
C CYS A 279 -0.94 24.39 -9.75
N LEU A 280 -0.74 24.93 -8.53
CA LEU A 280 -1.23 26.24 -8.10
C LEU A 280 -0.64 27.37 -8.97
N LEU A 281 0.69 27.38 -9.15
CA LEU A 281 1.36 28.36 -10.00
C LEU A 281 0.86 28.29 -11.44
N THR A 282 0.63 27.07 -11.94
CA THR A 282 0.06 26.84 -13.26
C THR A 282 -1.34 27.44 -13.38
N ALA A 283 -2.20 27.24 -12.39
CA ALA A 283 -3.55 27.82 -12.37
C ALA A 283 -3.52 29.36 -12.40
N ILE A 284 -2.61 29.99 -11.65
CA ILE A 284 -2.43 31.45 -11.67
C ILE A 284 -2.04 31.93 -13.07
N GLY A 285 -1.06 31.28 -13.72
CA GLY A 285 -0.67 31.63 -15.09
C GLY A 285 -1.81 31.43 -16.09
N LEU A 286 -2.49 30.29 -16.04
CA LEU A 286 -3.62 29.97 -16.93
C LEU A 286 -4.78 30.98 -16.81
N SER A 287 -5.03 31.52 -15.62
CA SER A 287 -6.10 32.50 -15.40
C SER A 287 -5.94 33.82 -16.16
N VAL A 288 -4.71 34.14 -16.60
CA VAL A 288 -4.39 35.30 -17.45
C VAL A 288 -4.48 34.94 -18.93
N LEU A 289 -4.16 33.68 -19.25
CA LEU A 289 -4.00 33.22 -20.62
C LEU A 289 -5.34 32.83 -21.25
N TYR A 290 -6.23 32.23 -20.46
CA TYR A 290 -7.51 31.69 -20.93
C TYR A 290 -8.69 32.26 -20.13
N PRO A 291 -9.90 32.27 -20.73
CA PRO A 291 -11.12 32.59 -20.00
C PRO A 291 -11.32 31.65 -18.80
N ARG A 292 -11.99 32.15 -17.76
CA ARG A 292 -12.33 31.32 -16.60
C ARG A 292 -13.25 30.17 -17.05
N PRO A 293 -12.86 28.91 -16.78
CA PRO A 293 -13.67 27.76 -17.16
C PRO A 293 -14.99 27.78 -16.38
N THR A 294 -16.04 27.22 -16.98
CA THR A 294 -17.37 27.13 -16.35
C THR A 294 -17.71 25.72 -15.86
N GLY A 295 -16.96 24.71 -16.33
CA GLY A 295 -17.11 23.32 -15.92
C GLY A 295 -15.78 22.65 -15.57
N GLU A 296 -15.87 21.58 -14.79
CA GLU A 296 -14.74 20.77 -14.29
C GLU A 296 -13.86 20.24 -15.42
N THR A 297 -14.45 19.55 -16.38
CA THR A 297 -13.70 18.99 -17.51
C THR A 297 -13.03 20.09 -18.35
N GLU A 298 -13.66 21.25 -18.52
CA GLU A 298 -13.03 22.36 -19.25
C GLU A 298 -11.80 22.87 -18.49
N ALA A 299 -11.89 23.01 -17.16
CA ALA A 299 -10.83 23.49 -16.32
C ALA A 299 -9.62 22.54 -16.29
N GLU A 300 -9.87 21.23 -16.16
CA GLU A 300 -8.84 20.19 -16.19
C GLU A 300 -8.05 20.20 -17.51
N MET A 301 -8.77 20.36 -18.62
CA MET A 301 -8.19 20.31 -19.97
C MET A 301 -7.33 21.54 -20.31
N LEU A 302 -7.47 22.65 -19.58
CA LEU A 302 -6.60 23.83 -19.76
C LEU A 302 -5.12 23.52 -19.46
N TYR A 303 -4.86 22.57 -18.56
CA TYR A 303 -3.49 22.10 -18.28
C TYR A 303 -2.85 21.44 -19.51
N LEU A 304 -3.62 20.67 -20.26
CA LEU A 304 -3.13 20.05 -21.51
C LEU A 304 -3.07 21.08 -22.64
N LYS A 305 -4.05 21.97 -22.72
CA LYS A 305 -4.17 22.98 -23.78
C LYS A 305 -2.94 23.89 -23.85
N ILE A 306 -2.48 24.40 -22.70
CA ILE A 306 -1.30 25.29 -22.68
C ILE A 306 -0.04 24.61 -23.24
N ILE A 307 0.11 23.30 -23.01
CA ILE A 307 1.22 22.52 -23.53
C ILE A 307 1.07 22.34 -25.04
N SER A 308 -0.11 21.90 -25.49
CA SER A 308 -0.37 21.64 -26.90
C SER A 308 -0.25 22.90 -27.77
N ASP A 309 -0.62 24.06 -27.25
CA ASP A 309 -0.63 25.32 -28.00
C ASP A 309 0.76 25.96 -28.15
N ASN A 310 1.70 25.69 -27.21
CA ASN A 310 2.90 26.51 -27.05
C ASN A 310 4.23 25.73 -27.11
N VAL A 311 4.20 24.41 -27.32
CA VAL A 311 5.38 23.55 -27.22
C VAL A 311 5.72 22.92 -28.58
N SER A 312 7.02 22.75 -28.86
CA SER A 312 7.47 22.07 -30.08
C SER A 312 7.08 20.59 -30.10
N PRO A 313 6.89 19.95 -31.27
CA PRO A 313 6.53 18.54 -31.38
C PRO A 313 7.42 17.58 -30.59
N ALA A 314 8.73 17.86 -30.54
CA ALA A 314 9.69 17.02 -29.81
C ALA A 314 9.54 17.17 -28.29
N LEU A 315 9.32 18.40 -27.81
CA LEU A 315 9.13 18.64 -26.39
C LEU A 315 7.74 18.16 -25.92
N LEU A 316 6.71 18.27 -26.76
CA LEU A 316 5.39 17.68 -26.51
C LEU A 316 5.50 16.16 -26.29
N ALA A 317 6.21 15.46 -27.17
CA ALA A 317 6.48 14.03 -27.04
C ALA A 317 7.21 13.69 -25.73
N LEU A 318 8.21 14.50 -25.33
CA LEU A 318 8.96 14.31 -24.10
C LEU A 318 8.09 14.55 -22.84
N LEU A 319 7.31 15.63 -22.81
CA LEU A 319 6.40 15.94 -21.70
C LEU A 319 5.32 14.86 -21.55
N THR A 320 4.89 14.26 -22.67
CA THR A 320 3.97 13.11 -22.66
C THR A 320 4.57 11.91 -21.92
N ILE A 321 5.90 11.72 -21.95
CA ILE A 321 6.56 10.68 -21.14
C ILE A 321 6.49 11.01 -19.65
N GLY A 322 6.49 12.29 -19.25
CA GLY A 322 6.22 12.70 -17.87
C GLY A 322 4.81 12.30 -17.40
N PHE A 323 3.80 12.48 -18.26
CA PHE A 323 2.44 12.03 -17.98
C PHE A 323 2.30 10.50 -17.98
N ALA A 324 3.01 9.82 -18.90
CA ALA A 324 3.11 8.36 -18.91
C ALA A 324 3.74 7.87 -17.60
N ALA A 325 4.83 8.48 -17.16
CA ALA A 325 5.49 8.16 -15.92
C ALA A 325 4.57 8.30 -14.71
N ALA A 326 3.85 9.42 -14.59
CA ALA A 326 2.89 9.67 -13.51
C ALA A 326 1.74 8.65 -13.49
N SER A 327 1.18 8.31 -14.66
CA SER A 327 0.03 7.39 -14.72
C SER A 327 0.45 5.93 -14.53
N MET A 328 1.58 5.54 -15.11
CA MET A 328 2.09 4.16 -15.05
C MET A 328 2.60 3.80 -13.65
N SER A 329 3.28 4.71 -12.93
CA SER A 329 3.75 4.47 -11.54
C SER A 329 2.63 4.34 -10.49
N CYS A 330 1.43 4.81 -10.83
CA CYS A 330 0.28 4.65 -9.94
C CYS A 330 -0.45 3.36 -10.28
N THR A 331 -0.66 3.09 -11.57
CA THR A 331 -1.33 1.87 -12.03
C THR A 331 -0.54 0.61 -11.68
N ASP A 332 0.79 0.62 -11.78
CA ASP A 332 1.60 -0.52 -11.33
C ASP A 332 1.51 -0.74 -9.82
N THR A 333 1.56 0.33 -9.02
CA THR A 333 1.51 0.30 -7.57
C THR A 333 0.16 -0.21 -7.09
N PHE A 334 -0.95 0.29 -7.64
CA PHE A 334 -2.28 -0.19 -7.29
C PHE A 334 -2.52 -1.62 -7.77
N ALA A 335 -2.10 -1.98 -8.99
CA ALA A 335 -2.24 -3.34 -9.50
C ALA A 335 -1.41 -4.33 -8.68
N THR A 336 -0.17 -4.00 -8.32
CA THR A 336 0.69 -4.88 -7.51
C THR A 336 0.23 -4.98 -6.06
N SER A 337 -0.20 -3.87 -5.46
CA SER A 337 -0.74 -3.84 -4.10
C SER A 337 -2.05 -4.62 -4.01
N GLY A 338 -3.00 -4.40 -4.92
CA GLY A 338 -4.25 -5.16 -4.92
C GLY A 338 -4.05 -6.64 -5.26
N ALA A 339 -3.13 -6.97 -6.17
CA ALA A 339 -2.78 -8.35 -6.47
C ALA A 339 -2.08 -9.02 -5.29
N SER A 340 -1.32 -8.28 -4.48
CA SER A 340 -0.76 -8.76 -3.21
C SER A 340 -1.87 -9.17 -2.25
N CYS A 341 -2.91 -8.35 -2.09
CA CYS A 341 -4.04 -8.67 -1.22
C CYS A 341 -4.76 -9.93 -1.70
N ILE A 342 -5.08 -10.05 -2.99
CA ILE A 342 -5.77 -11.25 -3.50
C ILE A 342 -4.88 -12.49 -3.41
N SER A 343 -3.63 -12.41 -3.87
CA SER A 343 -2.73 -13.57 -3.90
C SER A 343 -2.39 -14.06 -2.50
N ARG A 344 -2.05 -13.16 -1.57
CA ARG A 344 -1.64 -13.50 -0.20
C ARG A 344 -2.85 -13.82 0.67
N ASP A 345 -3.90 -13.00 0.63
CA ASP A 345 -4.98 -13.05 1.61
C ASP A 345 -6.17 -13.90 1.19
N LEU A 346 -6.32 -14.20 -0.10
CA LEU A 346 -7.37 -15.10 -0.59
C LEU A 346 -6.78 -16.40 -1.11
N ILE A 347 -5.90 -16.31 -2.13
CA ILE A 347 -5.42 -17.51 -2.82
C ILE A 347 -4.51 -18.32 -1.92
N GLN A 348 -3.43 -17.74 -1.39
CA GLN A 348 -2.53 -18.47 -0.51
C GLN A 348 -3.24 -18.85 0.79
N ARG A 349 -4.06 -17.97 1.38
CA ARG A 349 -4.70 -18.25 2.67
C ARG A 349 -5.75 -19.37 2.61
N TYR A 350 -6.62 -19.38 1.60
CA TYR A 350 -7.79 -20.27 1.58
C TYR A 350 -7.81 -21.27 0.42
N VAL A 351 -7.17 -20.96 -0.72
CA VAL A 351 -7.25 -21.81 -1.93
C VAL A 351 -6.04 -22.74 -2.06
N ARG A 352 -4.82 -22.24 -1.82
CA ARG A 352 -3.56 -22.98 -1.93
C ARG A 352 -2.58 -22.62 -0.79
N PRO A 353 -2.80 -23.12 0.43
CA PRO A 353 -1.95 -22.80 1.57
C PRO A 353 -0.52 -23.31 1.49
N THR A 354 -0.29 -24.39 0.75
CA THR A 354 1.03 -24.99 0.53
C THR A 354 1.71 -24.51 -0.77
N ALA A 355 1.21 -23.44 -1.40
CA ALA A 355 1.80 -22.92 -2.63
C ALA A 355 3.25 -22.47 -2.42
N THR A 356 4.13 -22.95 -3.29
CA THR A 356 5.55 -22.58 -3.30
C THR A 356 5.73 -21.11 -3.70
N MET A 357 6.88 -20.52 -3.37
CA MET A 357 7.21 -19.15 -3.78
C MET A 357 7.07 -18.96 -5.30
N LYS A 358 7.59 -19.90 -6.10
CA LYS A 358 7.53 -19.81 -7.57
C LYS A 358 6.10 -19.79 -8.10
N GLU A 359 5.21 -20.59 -7.51
CA GLU A 359 3.79 -20.59 -7.86
C GLU A 359 3.13 -19.26 -7.48
N MET A 360 3.42 -18.75 -6.28
CA MET A 360 2.89 -17.46 -5.82
C MET A 360 3.35 -16.28 -6.67
N LEU A 361 4.58 -16.32 -7.21
CA LEU A 361 5.05 -15.32 -8.18
C LEU A 361 4.21 -15.31 -9.46
N VAL A 362 3.90 -16.50 -10.00
CA VAL A 362 3.08 -16.63 -11.20
C VAL A 362 1.65 -16.17 -10.94
N VAL A 363 1.07 -16.59 -9.81
CA VAL A 363 -0.27 -16.15 -9.38
C VAL A 363 -0.34 -14.63 -9.28
N ASN A 364 0.65 -13.98 -8.64
CA ASN A 364 0.66 -12.53 -8.52
C ASN A 364 0.74 -11.84 -9.89
N ARG A 365 1.61 -12.32 -10.79
CA ARG A 365 1.72 -11.76 -12.15
C ARG A 365 0.42 -11.84 -12.94
N ILE A 366 -0.28 -12.97 -12.86
CA ILE A 366 -1.59 -13.15 -13.50
C ILE A 366 -2.61 -12.17 -12.92
N LEU A 367 -2.65 -12.02 -11.59
CA LEU A 367 -3.57 -11.10 -10.92
C LEU A 367 -3.32 -9.63 -11.26
N VAL A 368 -2.04 -9.22 -11.36
CA VAL A 368 -1.68 -7.88 -11.82
C VAL A 368 -2.27 -7.61 -13.22
N ILE A 369 -2.10 -8.56 -14.16
CA ILE A 369 -2.65 -8.41 -15.52
C ILE A 369 -4.17 -8.34 -15.49
N ILE A 370 -4.83 -9.17 -14.68
CA ILE A 370 -6.29 -9.14 -14.51
C ILE A 370 -6.75 -7.79 -13.96
N MET A 371 -6.07 -7.25 -12.94
CA MET A 371 -6.41 -5.95 -12.36
C MET A 371 -6.27 -4.83 -13.40
N ILE A 372 -5.16 -4.79 -14.14
CA ILE A 372 -4.94 -3.83 -15.23
C ILE A 372 -6.06 -3.93 -16.27
N ALA A 373 -6.44 -5.14 -16.66
CA ALA A 373 -7.51 -5.37 -17.63
C ALA A 373 -8.88 -4.89 -17.13
N ILE A 374 -9.21 -5.13 -15.86
CA ILE A 374 -10.45 -4.66 -15.24
C ILE A 374 -10.47 -3.13 -15.17
N SER A 375 -9.40 -2.50 -14.68
CA SER A 375 -9.29 -1.03 -14.61
C SER A 375 -9.41 -0.41 -16.00
N ALA A 376 -8.71 -0.96 -17.00
CA ALA A 376 -8.79 -0.51 -18.39
C ALA A 376 -10.22 -0.62 -18.95
N ALA A 377 -10.93 -1.72 -18.68
CA ALA A 377 -12.31 -1.92 -19.14
C ALA A 377 -13.29 -0.93 -18.52
N ILE A 378 -13.13 -0.62 -17.22
CA ILE A 378 -13.96 0.38 -16.54
C ILE A 378 -13.66 1.78 -17.09
N ALA A 379 -12.38 2.13 -17.29
CA ALA A 379 -11.94 3.43 -17.80
C ALA A 379 -12.42 3.74 -19.24
N LEU A 380 -12.83 2.73 -20.02
CA LEU A 380 -13.47 2.95 -21.33
C LEU A 380 -14.84 3.64 -21.20
N ASN A 381 -15.55 3.38 -20.09
CA ASN A 381 -16.92 3.84 -19.88
C ASN A 381 -17.01 5.02 -18.91
N VAL A 382 -15.95 5.31 -18.16
CA VAL A 382 -15.88 6.41 -17.20
C VAL A 382 -15.04 7.54 -17.78
N ASN A 383 -15.53 8.77 -17.66
CA ASN A 383 -14.83 9.97 -18.14
C ASN A 383 -14.51 10.98 -17.04
N SER A 384 -15.21 10.94 -15.91
CA SER A 384 -14.98 11.85 -14.78
C SER A 384 -13.81 11.34 -13.93
N ILE A 385 -12.76 12.16 -13.80
CA ILE A 385 -11.63 11.88 -12.90
C ILE A 385 -12.10 11.99 -11.45
N MET A 386 -12.81 13.08 -11.13
CA MET A 386 -13.24 13.42 -9.78
C MET A 386 -14.16 12.34 -9.18
N ASP A 387 -15.19 11.90 -9.90
CA ASP A 387 -16.11 10.88 -9.40
C ASP A 387 -15.41 9.55 -9.12
N ALA A 388 -14.56 9.09 -10.03
CA ALA A 388 -13.86 7.81 -9.88
C ALA A 388 -12.95 7.81 -8.64
N VAL A 389 -12.27 8.93 -8.40
CA VAL A 389 -11.43 9.16 -7.22
C VAL A 389 -12.26 9.17 -5.93
N ILE A 390 -13.36 9.94 -5.90
CA ILE A 390 -14.20 10.06 -4.71
C ILE A 390 -14.77 8.70 -4.36
N ILE A 391 -15.36 7.99 -5.32
CA ILE A 391 -15.91 6.64 -5.13
C ILE A 391 -14.84 5.69 -4.57
N ALA A 392 -13.61 5.72 -5.09
CA ALA A 392 -12.52 4.90 -4.57
C ALA A 392 -12.22 5.21 -3.09
N THR A 393 -12.13 6.50 -2.75
CA THR A 393 -11.77 7.00 -1.43
C THR A 393 -12.84 6.68 -0.39
N VAL A 394 -14.11 6.93 -0.70
CA VAL A 394 -15.22 6.76 0.24
C VAL A 394 -15.44 5.29 0.61
N ILE A 395 -15.17 4.35 -0.30
CA ILE A 395 -15.24 2.90 -0.01
C ILE A 395 -14.22 2.54 1.08
N GLY A 396 -12.98 3.02 0.98
CA GLY A 396 -11.96 2.81 2.01
C GLY A 396 -12.33 3.47 3.35
N THR A 397 -12.77 4.73 3.29
CA THR A 397 -13.22 5.54 4.44
C THR A 397 -14.27 4.81 5.27
N THR A 398 -15.32 4.27 4.66
CA THR A 398 -16.47 3.71 5.39
C THR A 398 -16.32 2.23 5.72
N SER A 399 -15.55 1.47 4.95
CA SER A 399 -15.46 0.03 5.11
C SER A 399 -14.54 -0.36 6.26
N TYR A 400 -13.25 -0.03 6.18
CA TYR A 400 -12.24 -0.65 7.04
C TYR A 400 -11.29 0.34 7.75
N PHE A 401 -11.47 1.65 7.58
CA PHE A 401 -10.69 2.66 8.32
C PHE A 401 -10.79 2.51 9.85
N PHE A 402 -12.00 2.50 10.42
CA PHE A 402 -12.18 2.34 11.88
C PHE A 402 -11.66 0.99 12.39
N PRO A 403 -11.95 -0.15 11.73
CA PRO A 403 -11.31 -1.41 12.05
C PRO A 403 -9.78 -1.36 12.08
N ILE A 404 -9.12 -0.72 11.12
CA ILE A 404 -7.65 -0.59 11.09
C ILE A 404 -7.16 0.29 12.24
N ILE A 405 -7.60 1.55 12.31
CA ILE A 405 -7.09 2.51 13.31
C ILE A 405 -7.48 2.10 14.73
N GLY A 406 -8.71 1.64 14.92
CA GLY A 406 -9.19 1.08 16.19
C GLY A 406 -8.42 -0.17 16.61
N GLY A 407 -7.98 -0.99 15.65
CA GLY A 407 -7.13 -2.15 15.94
C GLY A 407 -5.78 -1.75 16.55
N LEU A 408 -5.16 -0.69 16.04
CA LEU A 408 -3.86 -0.21 16.49
C LEU A 408 -3.89 0.54 17.84
N TYR A 409 -5.00 1.25 18.12
CA TYR A 409 -5.06 2.18 19.26
C TYR A 409 -6.08 1.80 20.35
N TRP A 410 -7.07 0.96 20.06
CA TRP A 410 -8.14 0.64 20.99
C TRP A 410 -8.11 -0.82 21.43
N LYS A 411 -7.73 -1.04 22.69
CA LYS A 411 -7.66 -2.38 23.32
C LYS A 411 -8.99 -3.14 23.29
N ARG A 412 -10.10 -2.40 23.37
CA ARG A 412 -11.45 -2.98 23.44
C ARG A 412 -12.02 -3.35 22.06
N ALA A 413 -11.38 -2.96 20.96
CA ALA A 413 -11.81 -3.32 19.62
C ALA A 413 -11.85 -4.84 19.44
N THR A 414 -12.98 -5.36 18.96
CA THR A 414 -13.23 -6.80 18.81
C THR A 414 -13.45 -7.19 17.35
N THR A 415 -13.31 -8.48 17.06
CA THR A 415 -13.59 -9.05 15.73
C THR A 415 -15.02 -8.76 15.27
N SER A 416 -16.01 -8.93 16.17
CA SER A 416 -17.42 -8.73 15.81
C SER A 416 -17.71 -7.27 15.48
N GLY A 417 -17.13 -6.33 16.23
CA GLY A 417 -17.29 -4.91 15.93
C GLY A 417 -16.59 -4.50 14.64
N ALA A 418 -15.39 -5.04 14.36
CA ALA A 418 -14.71 -4.81 13.10
C ALA A 418 -15.50 -5.35 11.90
N LEU A 419 -16.06 -6.56 12.00
CA LEU A 419 -16.89 -7.14 10.94
C LEU A 419 -18.19 -6.34 10.72
N ALA A 420 -18.85 -5.94 11.81
CA ALA A 420 -20.06 -5.12 11.74
C ALA A 420 -19.81 -3.77 11.05
N ALA A 421 -18.66 -3.13 11.34
CA ALA A 421 -18.27 -1.89 10.69
C ALA A 421 -18.04 -2.06 9.18
N ILE A 422 -17.35 -3.13 8.77
CA ILE A 422 -17.09 -3.44 7.35
C ILE A 422 -18.41 -3.68 6.61
N VAL A 423 -19.28 -4.52 7.16
CA VAL A 423 -20.54 -4.90 6.52
C VAL A 423 -21.51 -3.73 6.47
N VAL A 424 -21.72 -3.02 7.60
CA VAL A 424 -22.69 -1.93 7.67
C VAL A 424 -22.16 -0.67 7.00
N GLY A 425 -20.93 -0.25 7.31
CA GLY A 425 -20.32 0.94 6.73
C GLY A 425 -20.07 0.80 5.24
N GLY A 426 -19.31 -0.22 4.85
CA GLY A 426 -19.00 -0.51 3.45
C GLY A 426 -20.25 -0.88 2.64
N GLY A 427 -21.14 -1.70 3.20
CA GLY A 427 -22.40 -2.06 2.55
C GLY A 427 -23.31 -0.84 2.31
N THR A 428 -23.44 0.06 3.31
CA THR A 428 -24.21 1.29 3.14
C THR A 428 -23.60 2.17 2.05
N GLN A 429 -22.28 2.32 2.02
CA GLN A 429 -21.61 3.14 1.02
C GLN A 429 -21.83 2.61 -0.40
N ILE A 430 -21.67 1.30 -0.61
CA ILE A 430 -21.91 0.65 -1.90
C ILE A 430 -23.38 0.84 -2.32
N MET A 431 -24.33 0.70 -1.38
CA MET A 431 -25.75 0.92 -1.66
C MET A 431 -26.06 2.35 -2.07
N LEU A 432 -25.47 3.35 -1.39
CA LEU A 432 -25.67 4.76 -1.71
C LEU A 432 -25.10 5.11 -3.09
N ILE A 433 -23.88 4.66 -3.39
CA ILE A 433 -23.27 4.83 -4.71
C ILE A 433 -24.13 4.17 -5.80
N ALA A 434 -24.59 2.93 -5.58
CA ALA A 434 -25.43 2.23 -6.54
C ALA A 434 -26.79 2.94 -6.76
N TYR A 435 -27.39 3.45 -5.69
CA TYR A 435 -28.64 4.21 -5.78
C TYR A 435 -28.46 5.51 -6.58
N GLU A 436 -27.37 6.22 -6.34
CA GLU A 436 -27.04 7.45 -7.06
C GLU A 436 -26.79 7.19 -8.55
N LEU A 437 -25.92 6.23 -8.88
CA LEU A 437 -25.52 5.96 -10.26
C LEU A 437 -26.62 5.30 -11.11
N PHE A 438 -27.36 4.34 -10.56
CA PHE A 438 -28.30 3.53 -11.36
C PHE A 438 -29.75 4.01 -11.25
N TRP A 439 -30.16 4.50 -10.08
CA TRP A 439 -31.58 4.79 -9.83
C TRP A 439 -31.89 6.27 -9.99
N ARG A 440 -31.17 7.12 -9.25
CA ARG A 440 -31.45 8.55 -9.20
C ARG A 440 -30.87 9.31 -10.39
N LYS A 441 -29.63 9.00 -10.79
CA LYS A 441 -28.86 9.71 -11.82
C LYS A 441 -28.67 11.21 -11.54
N GLU A 442 -28.81 11.61 -10.28
CA GLU A 442 -28.54 12.95 -9.76
C GLU A 442 -27.81 12.82 -8.44
N SER A 443 -26.97 13.81 -8.13
CA SER A 443 -26.20 13.87 -6.88
C SER A 443 -27.09 13.78 -5.64
N LEU A 444 -26.63 13.02 -4.65
CA LEU A 444 -27.34 12.83 -3.39
C LEU A 444 -27.41 14.12 -2.53
N ASP A 445 -26.52 15.07 -2.78
CA ASP A 445 -26.44 16.39 -2.14
C ASP A 445 -27.77 17.16 -2.25
N GLY A 446 -28.52 16.94 -3.33
CA GLY A 446 -29.82 17.56 -3.54
C GLY A 446 -30.93 17.10 -2.59
N ILE A 447 -30.76 15.97 -1.86
CA ILE A 447 -31.70 15.53 -0.83
C ILE A 447 -31.34 16.13 0.54
N SER A 448 -30.07 16.08 0.91
CA SER A 448 -29.59 16.55 2.21
C SER A 448 -28.09 16.85 2.15
N PRO A 449 -27.62 17.93 2.80
CA PRO A 449 -26.19 18.18 2.99
C PRO A 449 -25.43 17.06 3.71
N LEU A 450 -26.13 16.13 4.39
CA LEU A 450 -25.50 14.96 5.02
C LEU A 450 -25.16 13.86 4.02
N LEU A 451 -25.74 13.90 2.82
CA LEU A 451 -25.52 12.93 1.77
C LEU A 451 -24.48 13.40 0.73
N THR A 452 -23.74 14.46 1.03
CA THR A 452 -22.61 14.94 0.22
C THR A 452 -21.61 13.83 -0.07
N GLU A 453 -20.99 13.85 -1.26
CA GLU A 453 -19.92 12.93 -1.65
C GLU A 453 -20.37 11.45 -1.55
N HIS A 454 -21.47 11.11 -2.24
CA HIS A 454 -22.10 9.78 -2.22
C HIS A 454 -22.55 9.32 -0.82
N GLY A 455 -22.86 10.27 0.07
CA GLY A 455 -23.29 9.99 1.45
C GLY A 455 -22.24 9.35 2.34
N VAL A 456 -20.97 9.64 2.09
CA VAL A 456 -19.82 9.15 2.87
C VAL A 456 -19.96 9.39 4.37
N LEU A 457 -20.50 10.53 4.79
CA LEU A 457 -20.68 10.84 6.21
C LEU A 457 -21.64 9.85 6.89
N VAL A 458 -22.68 9.41 6.19
CA VAL A 458 -23.63 8.41 6.71
C VAL A 458 -22.93 7.06 6.84
N GLY A 459 -22.26 6.60 5.78
CA GLY A 459 -21.52 5.34 5.81
C GLY A 459 -20.42 5.33 6.88
N LEU A 460 -19.66 6.42 7.01
CA LEU A 460 -18.60 6.58 8.01
C LEU A 460 -19.18 6.57 9.43
N THR A 461 -20.26 7.32 9.67
CA THR A 461 -20.91 7.39 10.98
C THR A 461 -21.46 6.03 11.40
N LEU A 462 -22.12 5.30 10.49
CA LEU A 462 -22.60 3.96 10.76
C LEU A 462 -21.44 2.99 11.04
N SER A 463 -20.37 3.05 10.25
CA SER A 463 -19.15 2.27 10.49
C SER A 463 -18.61 2.50 11.90
N ALA A 464 -18.47 3.76 12.31
CA ALA A 464 -17.99 4.14 13.65
C ALA A 464 -18.91 3.61 14.76
N LEU A 465 -20.23 3.82 14.63
CA LEU A 465 -21.22 3.45 15.62
C LEU A 465 -21.28 1.93 15.82
N PHE A 466 -21.29 1.16 14.73
CA PHE A 466 -21.29 -0.30 14.80
C PHE A 466 -19.95 -0.84 15.30
N PHE A 467 -18.83 -0.25 14.87
CA PHE A 467 -17.51 -0.62 15.36
C PHE A 467 -17.42 -0.50 16.88
N VAL A 468 -17.82 0.66 17.42
CA VAL A 468 -17.76 0.95 18.86
C VAL A 468 -18.83 0.17 19.61
N GLY A 469 -20.08 0.26 19.18
CA GLY A 469 -21.24 -0.34 19.87
C GLY A 469 -21.14 -1.85 19.97
N VAL A 470 -20.85 -2.54 18.85
CA VAL A 470 -20.71 -4.00 18.87
C VAL A 470 -19.45 -4.42 19.63
N SER A 471 -18.33 -3.69 19.49
CA SER A 471 -17.14 -4.01 20.27
C SER A 471 -17.36 -3.92 21.78
N LEU A 472 -18.13 -2.94 22.25
CA LEU A 472 -18.49 -2.83 23.66
C LEU A 472 -19.46 -3.93 24.11
N ALA A 473 -20.35 -4.38 23.22
CA ALA A 473 -21.35 -5.41 23.51
C ALA A 473 -20.81 -6.85 23.46
N THR A 474 -19.74 -7.12 22.72
CA THR A 474 -19.19 -8.49 22.55
C THR A 474 -17.99 -8.77 23.45
N LYS A 475 -17.62 -10.06 23.61
CA LYS A 475 -16.49 -10.47 24.45
C LYS A 475 -15.18 -9.77 24.07
N PRO A 476 -14.35 -9.33 25.04
CA PRO A 476 -13.03 -8.76 24.76
C PRO A 476 -12.13 -9.72 23.98
N THR A 477 -11.23 -9.16 23.16
CA THR A 477 -10.20 -9.92 22.46
C THR A 477 -9.20 -10.52 23.44
N GLU A 478 -8.72 -11.72 23.14
CA GLU A 478 -7.70 -12.40 23.94
C GLU A 478 -6.39 -11.60 24.02
N ASP A 479 -5.78 -11.58 25.21
CA ASP A 479 -4.57 -10.80 25.49
C ASP A 479 -3.39 -11.18 24.57
N VAL A 480 -3.28 -12.45 24.17
CA VAL A 480 -2.22 -12.93 23.25
C VAL A 480 -2.27 -12.22 21.90
N ARG A 481 -3.46 -11.92 21.36
CA ARG A 481 -3.64 -11.18 20.09
C ARG A 481 -3.41 -9.68 20.25
N LEU A 482 -3.61 -9.16 21.46
CA LEU A 482 -3.40 -7.75 21.77
C LEU A 482 -1.93 -7.42 22.06
N ALA A 483 -1.17 -8.39 22.58
CA ALA A 483 0.21 -8.20 23.00
C ALA A 483 1.14 -7.58 21.93
N PRO A 484 1.07 -7.95 20.63
CA PRO A 484 1.90 -7.32 19.60
C PRO A 484 1.63 -5.82 19.40
N PHE A 485 0.46 -5.33 19.81
CA PHE A 485 0.01 -3.95 19.60
C PHE A 485 0.14 -3.08 20.85
N PHE A 486 0.16 -3.69 22.04
CA PHE A 486 0.12 -3.02 23.33
C PHE A 486 1.20 -3.59 24.26
N SER A 487 2.24 -2.80 24.53
CA SER A 487 3.39 -3.21 25.35
C SER A 487 3.00 -3.63 26.77
N ASP A 488 2.01 -2.98 27.38
CA ASP A 488 1.52 -3.32 28.72
C ASP A 488 0.77 -4.67 28.78
N ILE A 489 0.23 -5.12 27.65
CA ILE A 489 -0.37 -6.46 27.53
C ILE A 489 0.74 -7.47 27.28
N ALA A 490 1.69 -7.16 26.39
CA ALA A 490 2.85 -8.01 26.17
C ALA A 490 3.65 -8.28 27.44
N GLU A 491 3.83 -7.29 28.31
CA GLU A 491 4.52 -7.46 29.59
C GLU A 491 3.74 -8.38 30.55
N ARG A 492 2.40 -8.35 30.50
CA ARG A 492 1.56 -9.27 31.29
C ARG A 492 1.56 -10.70 30.75
N VAL A 493 1.56 -10.86 29.42
CA VAL A 493 1.50 -12.18 28.77
C VAL A 493 2.89 -12.84 28.72
N PHE A 494 3.94 -12.05 28.45
CA PHE A 494 5.30 -12.54 28.17
C PHE A 494 6.37 -12.09 29.19
N GLY A 495 6.03 -11.30 30.21
CA GLY A 495 6.99 -10.73 31.16
C GLY A 495 7.65 -11.72 32.12
N GLY A 496 7.33 -13.02 32.02
CA GLY A 496 7.93 -14.09 32.84
C GLY A 496 9.43 -14.32 32.66
N GLY A 497 10.06 -13.61 31.71
CA GLY A 497 11.49 -13.77 31.40
C GLY A 497 11.77 -15.01 30.57
N ILE A 498 12.94 -15.02 29.93
CA ILE A 498 13.42 -16.18 29.17
C ILE A 498 13.97 -17.20 30.17
N PRO A 499 13.63 -18.50 30.06
CA PRO A 499 14.31 -19.56 30.79
C PRO A 499 15.84 -19.44 30.65
N GLY A 500 16.58 -19.61 31.74
CA GLY A 500 18.04 -19.54 31.70
C GLY A 500 18.62 -20.64 30.81
N VAL A 501 19.42 -20.27 29.81
CA VAL A 501 20.09 -21.22 28.91
C VAL A 501 21.50 -21.56 29.44
N ASP A 502 21.84 -22.85 29.48
CA ASP A 502 23.22 -23.27 29.78
C ASP A 502 24.15 -23.05 28.58
N LYS A 503 24.74 -21.86 28.55
CA LYS A 503 25.68 -21.43 27.51
C LYS A 503 26.98 -22.24 27.48
N LYS A 504 27.27 -23.05 28.50
CA LYS A 504 28.49 -23.88 28.54
C LYS A 504 28.30 -25.25 27.90
N SER A 505 27.07 -25.64 27.58
CA SER A 505 26.81 -26.93 26.93
C SER A 505 27.44 -26.98 25.53
N ALA A 506 28.00 -28.13 25.15
CA ALA A 506 28.51 -28.36 23.80
C ALA A 506 27.39 -28.22 22.75
N ARG A 507 26.17 -28.62 23.14
CA ARG A 507 24.96 -28.53 22.33
C ARG A 507 24.59 -27.10 21.94
N TYR A 508 24.63 -26.18 22.91
CA TYR A 508 24.36 -24.76 22.65
C TYR A 508 25.36 -24.16 21.65
N HIS A 509 26.64 -24.49 21.80
CA HIS A 509 27.68 -24.03 20.87
C HIS A 509 27.48 -24.59 19.47
N ASP A 510 27.12 -25.87 19.34
CA ASP A 510 26.88 -26.53 18.06
C ASP A 510 25.71 -25.90 17.30
N ILE A 511 24.60 -25.55 17.97
CA ILE A 511 23.45 -24.94 17.31
C ILE A 511 23.73 -23.49 16.91
N ILE A 512 24.39 -22.71 17.77
CA ILE A 512 24.59 -21.27 17.53
C ILE A 512 25.56 -20.96 16.40
N THR A 513 26.54 -21.83 16.15
CA THR A 513 27.47 -21.67 15.01
C THR A 513 26.77 -21.79 13.66
N HIS A 514 25.64 -22.50 13.60
CA HIS A 514 24.81 -22.66 12.40
C HIS A 514 23.74 -21.57 12.22
N ILE A 515 23.63 -20.62 13.16
CA ILE A 515 22.71 -19.48 12.99
C ILE A 515 23.35 -18.47 12.03
N GLU A 516 22.81 -18.38 10.82
CA GLU A 516 23.20 -17.37 9.85
C GLU A 516 22.74 -15.99 10.33
N SER A 517 23.64 -15.01 10.29
CA SER A 517 23.37 -13.64 10.75
C SER A 517 23.71 -12.64 9.65
N LYS A 518 22.73 -11.83 9.24
CA LYS A 518 22.94 -10.68 8.35
C LYS A 518 22.41 -9.41 9.01
N ILE A 519 23.24 -8.38 9.15
CA ILE A 519 22.82 -7.09 9.72
C ILE A 519 22.32 -6.18 8.60
N SER A 520 21.14 -5.57 8.80
CA SER A 520 20.55 -4.57 7.91
C SER A 520 19.98 -3.42 8.75
N GLY A 521 20.61 -2.25 8.67
CA GLY A 521 20.20 -1.10 9.47
C GLY A 521 20.31 -1.35 10.98
N GLU A 522 19.19 -1.17 11.70
CA GLU A 522 19.12 -1.36 13.17
C GLU A 522 18.78 -2.80 13.58
N ARG A 523 18.55 -3.72 12.63
CA ARG A 523 18.15 -5.11 12.90
C ARG A 523 19.16 -6.12 12.36
N ALA A 524 19.21 -7.28 13.01
CA ALA A 524 19.90 -8.46 12.53
C ALA A 524 18.87 -9.49 12.07
N HIS A 525 19.08 -10.10 10.91
CA HIS A 525 18.31 -11.24 10.43
C HIS A 525 19.03 -12.51 10.84
N LEU A 526 18.41 -13.31 11.70
CA LEU A 526 18.90 -14.59 12.19
C LEU A 526 18.10 -15.72 11.54
N ASN A 527 18.78 -16.66 10.90
CA ASN A 527 18.14 -17.85 10.31
C ASN A 527 18.80 -19.13 10.81
N LEU A 528 17.98 -20.16 11.07
CA LEU A 528 18.42 -21.49 11.43
C LEU A 528 17.61 -22.52 10.63
N PHE A 529 18.31 -23.39 9.91
CA PHE A 529 17.72 -24.43 9.08
C PHE A 529 17.82 -25.79 9.78
N ILE A 530 16.67 -26.45 9.94
CA ILE A 530 16.55 -27.74 10.61
C ILE A 530 16.08 -28.77 9.58
N ASP A 531 16.91 -29.79 9.36
CA ASP A 531 16.58 -30.97 8.55
C ASP A 531 16.04 -32.08 9.46
N LEU A 532 14.90 -32.66 9.10
CA LEU A 532 14.24 -33.70 9.88
C LEU A 532 14.70 -35.09 9.44
N VAL A 533 15.20 -35.89 10.38
CA VAL A 533 15.69 -37.25 10.14
C VAL A 533 14.78 -38.25 10.86
N PRO A 534 14.30 -39.33 10.19
CA PRO A 534 13.50 -40.37 10.86
C PRO A 534 14.31 -41.10 11.94
N VAL A 535 13.71 -41.27 13.12
CA VAL A 535 14.30 -42.04 14.23
C VAL A 535 13.93 -43.51 14.06
N ARG A 536 14.94 -44.39 14.05
CA ARG A 536 14.74 -45.84 13.97
C ARG A 536 14.27 -46.39 15.31
N ALA A 537 13.01 -46.80 15.39
CA ALA A 537 12.52 -47.72 16.39
C ALA A 537 12.01 -49.00 15.70
N ASP A 538 12.75 -50.09 15.92
CA ASP A 538 12.40 -51.50 15.72
C ASP A 538 11.14 -51.80 14.88
N GLY A 539 11.34 -52.00 13.58
CA GLY A 539 10.35 -52.66 12.70
C GLY A 539 9.09 -51.88 12.31
N ALA A 540 8.91 -50.65 12.79
CA ALA A 540 7.77 -49.80 12.39
C ALA A 540 8.01 -49.11 11.03
N ALA A 541 6.94 -48.93 10.25
CA ALA A 541 6.97 -48.12 9.03
C ALA A 541 7.39 -46.69 9.37
N MET A 542 8.45 -46.19 8.72
CA MET A 542 8.92 -44.82 8.93
C MET A 542 7.95 -43.81 8.32
N PRO A 543 7.59 -42.75 9.05
CA PRO A 543 6.92 -41.62 8.40
C PRO A 543 7.90 -40.98 7.41
N GLU A 544 7.59 -41.04 6.11
CA GLU A 544 8.38 -40.41 5.06
C GLU A 544 8.26 -38.86 5.08
N GLU A 545 7.21 -38.33 5.71
CA GLU A 545 6.89 -36.90 5.72
C GLU A 545 6.23 -36.46 7.03
N LEU A 546 6.63 -35.29 7.54
CA LEU A 546 6.03 -34.71 8.75
C LEU A 546 4.62 -34.21 8.45
N LYS A 547 3.63 -34.72 9.20
CA LYS A 547 2.28 -34.17 9.19
C LYS A 547 2.28 -32.84 9.94
N TRP A 548 2.40 -31.75 9.19
CA TRP A 548 2.63 -30.40 9.72
C TRP A 548 1.56 -29.91 10.70
N GLU A 549 0.27 -29.99 10.34
CA GLU A 549 -0.80 -29.48 11.21
C GLU A 549 -0.89 -30.20 12.57
N PRO A 550 -0.89 -31.54 12.63
CA PRO A 550 -0.81 -32.26 13.90
C PRO A 550 0.42 -31.89 14.74
N PHE A 551 1.58 -31.71 14.10
CA PHE A 551 2.81 -31.30 14.78
C PHE A 551 2.67 -29.91 15.41
N VAL A 552 2.15 -28.94 14.68
CA VAL A 552 1.95 -27.57 15.18
C VAL A 552 0.96 -27.54 16.35
N GLU A 553 -0.15 -28.27 16.26
CA GLU A 553 -1.12 -28.35 17.37
C GLU A 553 -0.52 -29.02 18.61
N LYS A 554 0.32 -30.05 18.43
CA LYS A 554 1.06 -30.68 19.54
C LYS A 554 2.05 -29.71 20.19
N LEU A 555 2.85 -29.00 19.39
CA LEU A 555 3.81 -28.00 19.86
C LEU A 555 3.14 -26.93 20.70
N LYS A 556 2.00 -26.38 20.23
CA LYS A 556 1.19 -25.41 20.97
C LYS A 556 0.59 -25.98 22.26
N GLY A 557 0.19 -27.25 22.24
CA GLY A 557 -0.34 -27.93 23.41
C GLY A 557 0.72 -28.19 24.50
N MET A 558 1.98 -28.38 24.10
CA MET A 558 3.11 -28.57 25.01
C MET A 558 3.68 -27.24 25.53
N HIS A 559 3.72 -26.22 24.67
CA HIS A 559 4.39 -24.95 24.94
C HIS A 559 3.47 -23.76 24.61
N THR A 560 3.04 -23.04 25.65
CA THR A 560 2.04 -21.96 25.56
C THR A 560 2.50 -20.69 24.83
N LEU A 561 3.81 -20.54 24.60
CA LEU A 561 4.37 -19.40 23.86
C LEU A 561 4.20 -19.51 22.34
N TRP A 562 3.87 -20.70 21.82
CA TRP A 562 3.65 -20.89 20.40
C TRP A 562 2.25 -20.46 19.98
N PHE A 563 2.20 -19.59 18.98
CA PHE A 563 0.97 -18.97 18.49
C PHE A 563 0.93 -18.96 16.96
N THR A 564 -0.26 -19.19 16.39
CA THR A 564 -0.51 -19.23 14.95
C THR A 564 -1.38 -18.05 14.54
N PRO A 565 -0.81 -16.84 14.35
CA PRO A 565 -1.60 -15.64 14.11
C PRO A 565 -2.34 -15.69 12.77
N THR A 566 -1.76 -16.33 11.75
CA THR A 566 -2.26 -16.35 10.37
C THR A 566 -2.36 -17.78 9.80
N GLY A 567 -2.65 -18.75 10.69
CA GLY A 567 -2.74 -20.18 10.34
C GLY A 567 -1.53 -21.01 10.75
N SER A 568 -1.56 -22.32 10.45
CA SER A 568 -0.54 -23.28 10.85
C SER A 568 0.77 -23.16 10.05
N HIS A 569 0.76 -22.50 8.88
CA HIS A 569 1.93 -22.41 8.00
C HIS A 569 3.06 -21.54 8.55
N ILE A 570 2.73 -20.54 9.37
CA ILE A 570 3.69 -19.67 10.03
C ILE A 570 3.33 -19.62 11.52
N VAL A 571 4.22 -20.16 12.34
CA VAL A 571 4.05 -20.24 13.78
C VAL A 571 5.06 -19.31 14.43
N TYR A 572 4.63 -18.54 15.43
CA TYR A 572 5.51 -17.65 16.19
C TYR A 572 5.62 -18.12 17.62
N ARG A 573 6.84 -18.14 18.15
CA ARG A 573 7.09 -18.24 19.58
C ARG A 573 7.14 -16.83 20.16
N LEU A 574 6.02 -16.38 20.72
CA LEU A 574 5.85 -15.00 21.20
C LEU A 574 6.50 -14.85 22.58
N SER A 575 7.70 -14.28 22.62
CA SER A 575 8.42 -14.00 23.87
C SER A 575 8.52 -12.51 24.21
N GLN A 576 8.11 -11.64 23.29
CA GLN A 576 8.17 -10.18 23.45
C GLN A 576 7.16 -9.47 22.57
N ALA A 577 6.94 -8.18 22.83
CA ALA A 577 6.00 -7.35 22.07
C ALA A 577 6.41 -7.18 20.59
N ASP A 578 7.72 -7.09 20.33
CA ASP A 578 8.26 -7.00 18.97
C ASP A 578 8.15 -8.36 18.28
N MET A 579 7.09 -8.53 17.50
CA MET A 579 6.78 -9.80 16.85
C MET A 579 7.79 -10.16 15.75
N LEU A 580 8.50 -9.18 15.16
CA LEU A 580 9.61 -9.46 14.24
C LEU A 580 10.83 -10.06 14.94
N ALA A 581 11.06 -9.64 16.18
CA ALA A 581 12.11 -10.18 17.01
C ALA A 581 11.71 -11.53 17.64
N CYS A 582 10.46 -11.97 17.56
CA CYS A 582 10.07 -13.31 18.02
C CYS A 582 10.60 -14.40 17.07
N VAL A 583 10.76 -15.63 17.57
CA VAL A 583 11.17 -16.75 16.72
C VAL A 583 9.99 -17.15 15.84
N LYS A 584 10.18 -17.10 14.52
CA LYS A 584 9.21 -17.54 13.52
C LYS A 584 9.62 -18.90 12.98
N MET A 585 8.71 -19.86 13.00
CA MET A 585 8.84 -21.18 12.42
C MET A 585 7.97 -21.32 11.17
N VAL A 586 8.58 -21.81 10.10
CA VAL A 586 7.90 -22.09 8.83
C VAL A 586 8.29 -23.49 8.35
N ARG A 587 7.35 -24.18 7.70
CA ARG A 587 7.65 -25.42 6.99
C ARG A 587 8.49 -25.12 5.75
N GLY A 588 9.67 -25.73 5.65
CA GLY A 588 10.48 -25.72 4.44
C GLY A 588 9.94 -26.71 3.40
N ASP A 589 10.83 -27.41 2.69
CA ASP A 589 10.45 -28.54 1.83
C ASP A 589 9.99 -29.76 2.67
N LYS A 590 9.77 -30.92 2.04
CA LYS A 590 9.08 -32.10 2.62
C LYS A 590 9.44 -32.41 4.08
N ASN A 591 10.74 -32.35 4.45
CA ASN A 591 11.27 -32.66 5.78
C ASN A 591 12.20 -31.56 6.33
N GLN A 592 11.82 -30.29 6.17
CA GLN A 592 12.60 -29.17 6.70
C GLN A 592 11.75 -28.22 7.55
N ILE A 593 12.36 -27.68 8.60
CA ILE A 593 11.81 -26.61 9.43
C ILE A 593 12.78 -25.43 9.38
N TRP A 594 12.27 -24.25 9.06
CA TRP A 594 13.07 -23.04 8.99
C TRP A 594 12.68 -22.12 10.14
N LEU A 595 13.65 -21.75 10.96
CA LEU A 595 13.50 -20.75 12.00
C LEU A 595 14.13 -19.44 11.55
N SER A 596 13.43 -18.34 11.79
CA SER A 596 13.91 -16.99 11.48
C SER A 596 13.51 -16.01 12.57
N SER A 597 14.33 -14.99 12.80
CA SER A 597 14.05 -13.89 13.72
C SER A 597 14.76 -12.62 13.26
N GLU A 598 14.15 -11.45 13.47
CA GLU A 598 14.69 -10.15 13.07
C GLU A 598 14.87 -9.21 14.28
N PRO A 599 15.68 -9.55 15.31
CA PRO A 599 15.86 -8.71 16.49
C PRO A 599 16.58 -7.40 16.15
N LYS A 600 16.49 -6.43 17.06
CA LYS A 600 17.39 -5.28 17.02
C LYS A 600 18.84 -5.73 17.20
N SER A 601 19.79 -5.03 16.59
CA SER A 601 21.20 -5.43 16.54
C SER A 601 21.82 -5.59 17.94
N ASP A 602 21.38 -4.83 18.92
CA ASP A 602 21.78 -4.91 20.33
C ASP A 602 21.21 -6.14 21.06
N GLN A 603 20.10 -6.70 20.58
CA GLN A 603 19.41 -7.86 21.15
C GLN A 603 19.83 -9.20 20.53
N CYS A 604 20.76 -9.18 19.55
CA CYS A 604 21.16 -10.36 18.78
C CYS A 604 21.60 -11.54 19.65
N LEU A 605 22.40 -11.30 20.69
CA LEU A 605 22.85 -12.36 21.61
C LEU A 605 21.69 -13.01 22.38
N ARG A 606 20.78 -12.19 22.90
CA ARG A 606 19.57 -12.68 23.58
C ARG A 606 18.70 -13.49 22.62
N GLN A 607 18.63 -13.09 21.35
CA GLN A 607 17.80 -13.80 20.38
C GLN A 607 18.38 -15.14 19.93
N LYS A 608 19.72 -15.30 19.98
CA LYS A 608 20.35 -16.61 19.80
C LYS A 608 19.95 -17.59 20.91
N ASP A 609 19.82 -17.11 22.14
CA ASP A 609 19.30 -17.92 23.27
C ASP A 609 17.85 -18.36 22.99
N GLU A 610 17.01 -17.46 22.47
CA GLU A 610 15.61 -17.77 22.11
C GLU A 610 15.48 -18.78 20.96
N LEU A 611 16.35 -18.67 19.94
CA LEU A 611 16.39 -19.64 18.84
C LEU A 611 16.80 -21.03 19.32
N PHE A 612 17.74 -21.11 20.27
CA PHE A 612 18.14 -22.37 20.89
C PHE A 612 16.98 -22.99 21.69
N LEU A 613 16.29 -22.21 22.53
CA LEU A 613 15.12 -22.69 23.27
C LEU A 613 14.00 -23.16 22.32
N ALA A 614 13.74 -22.42 21.26
CA ALA A 614 12.77 -22.82 20.25
C ALA A 614 13.16 -24.15 19.57
N PHE A 615 14.46 -24.37 19.34
CA PHE A 615 14.95 -25.64 18.80
C PHE A 615 14.68 -26.82 19.76
N GLU A 616 14.93 -26.64 21.06
CA GLU A 616 14.65 -27.68 22.07
C GLU A 616 13.15 -28.00 22.17
N GLU A 617 12.30 -26.97 22.21
CA GLU A 617 10.83 -27.15 22.24
C GLU A 617 10.31 -27.87 20.98
N ILE A 618 10.92 -27.60 19.82
CA ILE A 618 10.59 -28.29 18.56
C ILE A 618 11.04 -29.76 18.61
N GLU A 619 12.24 -30.03 19.12
CA GLU A 619 12.75 -31.38 19.28
C GLU A 619 11.83 -32.23 20.16
N ASP A 620 11.44 -31.70 21.32
CA ASP A 620 10.53 -32.37 22.26
C ASP A 620 9.20 -32.75 21.58
N ALA A 621 8.67 -31.86 20.75
CA ALA A 621 7.43 -32.12 20.01
C ALA A 621 7.63 -33.13 18.85
N LEU A 622 8.82 -33.21 18.24
CA LEU A 622 9.12 -34.11 17.12
C LEU A 622 9.29 -35.58 17.54
N LEU A 623 9.69 -35.84 18.80
CA LEU A 623 9.87 -37.20 19.32
C LEU A 623 8.60 -38.06 19.16
N ASP A 624 7.42 -37.49 19.40
CA ASP A 624 6.12 -38.15 19.24
C ASP A 624 5.78 -38.49 17.78
N PHE A 625 6.47 -37.87 16.82
CA PHE A 625 6.33 -38.13 15.38
C PHE A 625 7.43 -39.04 14.83
N GLY A 626 8.32 -39.56 15.69
CA GLY A 626 9.42 -40.44 15.29
C GLY A 626 10.47 -39.73 14.43
N MET A 627 10.66 -38.42 14.63
CA MET A 627 11.65 -37.61 13.90
C MET A 627 12.62 -36.94 14.88
N SER A 628 13.85 -36.73 14.42
CA SER A 628 14.89 -36.01 15.14
C SER A 628 15.35 -34.82 14.29
N PRO A 629 15.49 -33.62 14.87
CA PRO A 629 16.03 -32.47 14.18
C PRO A 629 17.55 -32.59 14.06
N SER A 630 18.07 -32.28 12.88
CA SER A 630 19.50 -32.10 12.59
C SER A 630 19.74 -30.71 12.02
N VAL A 631 20.81 -30.05 12.44
CA VAL A 631 21.13 -28.71 11.94
C VAL A 631 21.93 -28.84 10.64
N ARG A 632 21.58 -28.04 9.63
CA ARG A 632 22.23 -28.11 8.32
C ARG A 632 23.61 -27.47 8.37
N THR A 633 24.67 -28.26 8.14
CA THR A 633 26.01 -27.74 7.86
C THR A 633 26.01 -27.10 6.47
N CYS A 634 26.20 -25.78 6.39
CA CYS A 634 26.35 -25.05 5.11
C CYS A 634 27.64 -25.42 4.37
#